data_AF-A0A6B3E6S4-F1
#
_entry.id   AF-A0A6B3E6S4-F1
#
_cell.length_a   1.000
_cell.length_b   1.000
_cell.length_c   1.000
_cell.angle_alpha   90.00
_cell.angle_beta   90.00
_cell.angle_gamma   90.00
#
_symmetry.space_group_name_H-M   'P 1'
#
loop_
_entity.id
_entity.type
_entity.pdbx_description
1 polymer ?
#
loop_
_entity_poly.entity_id
_entity_poly.type
_entity_poly.pdbx_seq_one_letter_code
_entity_poly.pdbx_strand_id
1 'polypeptide(L)'
;AWYFGPGPGGGADGSDTVAAAPTTPVADLAAPAGSPSDSPSASASASPSPSASASPSASPSKSTGAAKSPSPAKTTSRPAKKPQPRPTRTTAEAPPAQPAPAGTVAQVIALVNQERAKAGCGPVTGNSQLDAAAQAHSDDMAARNFFEHTNPDGKDPGDRITAAGYRWSTYGENIARGQQTPESVMDSWMNSPGHRANILNCAFKNLGVGVHKGSGGPWWTQDFGTRM
;
A
#
# COMPACT_ATOMS: atom_id res chain seq x y z
N ALA A 1 -2.17 3.43 7.13
CA ALA A 1 -1.69 4.74 6.65
C ALA A 1 -0.69 4.50 5.51
N TRP A 2 -0.51 5.46 4.61
CA TRP A 2 0.53 5.46 3.56
C TRP A 2 1.39 6.73 3.65
N TYR A 3 2.66 6.63 3.26
CA TYR A 3 3.61 7.74 3.32
C TYR A 3 4.37 7.90 2.00
N PHE A 4 4.63 9.15 1.60
CA PHE A 4 5.45 9.51 0.45
C PHE A 4 6.39 10.64 0.85
N GLY A 5 7.70 10.46 0.68
CA GLY A 5 8.70 11.49 0.98
C GLY A 5 9.31 12.07 -0.30
N PRO A 6 9.47 13.40 -0.39
CA PRO A 6 10.25 14.00 -1.48
C PRO A 6 11.72 13.57 -1.39
N GLY A 7 12.39 13.46 -2.54
CA GLY A 7 13.83 13.23 -2.65
C GLY A 7 14.64 14.27 -1.85
N PRO A 8 15.89 13.98 -1.43
CA PRO A 8 16.70 14.95 -0.71
C PRO A 8 17.09 16.11 -1.64
N GLY A 9 16.28 17.16 -1.64
CA GLY A 9 16.57 18.48 -2.18
C GLY A 9 16.82 19.44 -1.00
N GLY A 10 18.00 20.05 -0.99
CA GLY A 10 18.58 20.74 0.17
C GLY A 10 17.89 22.02 0.65
N GLY A 11 18.20 22.37 1.89
CA GLY A 11 17.81 23.62 2.55
C GLY A 11 18.13 23.54 4.04
N ALA A 12 19.37 23.86 4.39
CA ALA A 12 19.81 24.06 5.77
C ALA A 12 19.44 25.46 6.23
N ASP A 13 18.86 25.57 7.43
CA ASP A 13 18.93 26.69 8.37
C ASP A 13 18.21 26.18 9.65
N GLY A 14 18.77 26.14 10.85
CA GLY A 14 19.77 27.00 11.46
C GLY A 14 19.10 27.70 12.66
N SER A 15 19.69 27.58 13.86
CA SER A 15 19.29 28.16 15.17
C SER A 15 18.01 27.59 15.81
N ASP A 16 17.94 27.26 17.09
CA ASP A 16 18.45 28.02 18.23
C ASP A 16 18.81 27.15 19.45
N THR A 17 19.70 27.70 20.27
CA THR A 17 20.37 27.07 21.41
C THR A 17 19.79 27.67 22.69
N VAL A 18 19.37 26.87 23.68
CA VAL A 18 19.31 27.36 25.06
C VAL A 18 19.78 26.30 26.04
N ALA A 19 20.72 26.71 26.89
CA ALA A 19 21.42 25.91 27.88
C ALA A 19 20.77 25.98 29.28
N ALA A 20 21.17 25.00 30.09
CA ALA A 20 21.45 25.07 31.54
C ALA A 20 20.32 24.83 32.59
N ALA A 21 20.25 23.57 33.06
CA ALA A 21 20.65 23.08 34.39
C ALA A 21 19.89 23.53 35.69
N PRO A 22 20.09 22.88 36.87
CA PRO A 22 19.01 22.25 37.65
C PRO A 22 18.86 22.79 39.10
N THR A 23 17.74 22.47 39.77
CA THR A 23 17.64 22.55 41.24
C THR A 23 16.80 21.40 41.81
N THR A 24 17.20 20.92 42.98
CA THR A 24 16.78 19.70 43.69
C THR A 24 15.77 20.02 44.84
N PRO A 25 15.47 19.16 45.84
CA PRO A 25 14.10 18.71 46.13
C PRO A 25 13.61 19.11 47.54
N VAL A 26 12.33 18.87 47.87
CA VAL A 26 11.88 18.68 49.26
C VAL A 26 10.68 17.73 49.35
N ALA A 27 10.72 16.85 50.35
CA ALA A 27 9.67 15.96 50.86
C ALA A 27 8.47 16.77 51.41
N ASP A 28 7.31 16.25 51.79
CA ASP A 28 7.01 15.09 52.64
C ASP A 28 5.46 14.89 52.72
N LEU A 29 5.05 13.85 53.47
CA LEU A 29 3.76 13.19 53.65
C LEU A 29 2.49 14.06 53.90
N ALA A 30 1.33 13.59 53.40
CA ALA A 30 0.19 13.16 54.22
C ALA A 30 -1.09 12.90 53.38
N ALA A 31 -1.62 11.67 53.45
CA ALA A 31 -3.02 11.31 53.23
C ALA A 31 -3.74 11.34 54.60
N PRO A 32 -5.10 11.37 54.74
CA PRO A 32 -5.96 10.31 54.19
C PRO A 32 -7.42 10.67 53.79
N ALA A 33 -8.03 9.68 53.11
CA ALA A 33 -9.42 9.23 53.17
C ALA A 33 -10.58 10.11 52.66
N GLY A 34 -11.28 9.56 51.66
CA GLY A 34 -12.64 9.96 51.28
C GLY A 34 -13.11 9.27 49.99
N SER A 35 -13.62 8.04 50.08
CA SER A 35 -14.57 7.47 49.11
C SER A 35 -15.99 7.77 49.60
N PRO A 36 -17.00 7.98 48.72
CA PRO A 36 -17.61 6.84 48.01
C PRO A 36 -18.07 7.10 46.56
N SER A 37 -18.26 5.96 45.86
CA SER A 37 -19.27 5.60 44.85
C SER A 37 -20.08 6.70 44.17
N ASP A 38 -20.07 6.73 42.83
CA ASP A 38 -21.22 6.28 42.02
C ASP A 38 -20.96 6.47 40.50
N SER A 39 -21.16 5.39 39.75
CA SER A 39 -21.46 5.43 38.31
C SER A 39 -22.99 5.46 38.15
N PRO A 40 -23.50 6.22 37.17
CA PRO A 40 -24.15 5.50 36.08
C PRO A 40 -23.83 6.05 34.69
N SER A 41 -23.95 5.13 33.73
CA SER A 41 -23.94 5.31 32.28
C SER A 41 -25.17 6.10 31.79
N ALA A 42 -24.99 7.05 30.86
CA ALA A 42 -25.88 7.26 29.69
C ALA A 42 -25.51 8.50 28.85
N SER A 43 -25.36 8.27 27.54
CA SER A 43 -25.83 9.09 26.40
C SER A 43 -25.82 10.62 26.49
N ALA A 44 -24.98 11.26 25.66
CA ALA A 44 -25.36 12.40 24.82
C ALA A 44 -24.22 12.72 23.81
N SER A 45 -24.33 12.22 22.58
CA SER A 45 -23.59 12.77 21.44
C SER A 45 -24.60 13.53 20.57
N ALA A 46 -24.48 14.85 20.54
CA ALA A 46 -25.34 15.73 19.78
C ALA A 46 -24.51 16.69 18.92
N SER A 47 -24.76 16.59 17.60
CA SER A 47 -24.75 17.66 16.59
C SER A 47 -23.39 18.15 16.02
N PRO A 48 -23.38 18.76 14.81
CA PRO A 48 -24.13 18.41 13.60
C PRO A 48 -23.28 18.45 12.30
N SER A 49 -23.69 17.71 11.28
CA SER A 49 -23.27 17.92 9.88
C SER A 49 -23.89 19.18 9.28
N PRO A 50 -23.15 19.98 8.50
CA PRO A 50 -23.74 20.77 7.44
C PRO A 50 -23.58 20.07 6.08
N SER A 51 -24.73 19.72 5.50
CA SER A 51 -24.89 19.33 4.11
C SER A 51 -25.21 20.58 3.28
N ALA A 52 -24.44 20.84 2.22
CA ALA A 52 -24.89 21.62 1.07
C ALA A 52 -23.90 21.47 -0.09
N SER A 53 -24.32 20.88 -1.19
CA SER A 53 -24.29 21.60 -2.47
C SER A 53 -25.05 20.86 -3.57
N ALA A 54 -25.81 21.66 -4.29
CA ALA A 54 -26.77 21.28 -5.31
C ALA A 54 -26.10 20.91 -6.64
N SER A 55 -26.68 19.92 -7.32
CA SER A 55 -26.55 19.74 -8.77
C SER A 55 -27.48 20.68 -9.52
N PRO A 56 -27.07 21.17 -10.69
CA PRO A 56 -27.99 21.36 -11.80
C PRO A 56 -27.68 20.42 -12.98
N SER A 57 -28.79 19.94 -13.53
CA SER A 57 -28.94 19.08 -14.69
C SER A 57 -28.72 19.84 -16.00
N ALA A 58 -28.16 19.17 -17.01
CA ALA A 58 -28.45 19.43 -18.42
C ALA A 58 -28.17 18.20 -19.29
N SER A 59 -29.24 17.60 -19.81
CA SER A 59 -29.29 16.86 -21.08
C SER A 59 -29.79 17.83 -22.17
N PRO A 60 -29.57 17.64 -23.50
CA PRO A 60 -30.13 16.48 -24.22
C PRO A 60 -29.43 16.04 -25.54
N SER A 61 -29.74 14.83 -26.04
CA SER A 61 -30.39 14.68 -27.36
C SER A 61 -30.65 13.22 -27.77
N LYS A 62 -31.83 13.03 -28.36
CA LYS A 62 -32.39 11.80 -28.94
C LYS A 62 -31.82 11.52 -30.34
N SER A 63 -31.76 10.26 -30.75
CA SER A 63 -32.25 9.87 -32.08
C SER A 63 -32.62 8.38 -32.13
N THR A 64 -33.84 8.15 -32.60
CA THR A 64 -34.54 6.91 -32.92
C THR A 64 -34.27 6.48 -34.37
N GLY A 65 -34.21 5.18 -34.66
CA GLY A 65 -34.28 4.70 -36.04
C GLY A 65 -34.28 3.17 -36.17
N ALA A 66 -35.40 2.62 -36.61
CA ALA A 66 -35.70 1.19 -36.69
C ALA A 66 -35.25 0.53 -38.01
N ALA A 67 -34.94 -0.77 -37.90
CA ALA A 67 -35.08 -1.91 -38.83
C ALA A 67 -35.20 -1.69 -40.36
N LYS A 68 -34.43 -2.50 -41.14
CA LYS A 68 -34.94 -3.63 -41.95
C LYS A 68 -33.83 -4.31 -42.79
N SER A 69 -33.88 -5.63 -42.84
CA SER A 69 -33.16 -6.53 -43.77
C SER A 69 -33.80 -6.49 -45.17
N PRO A 70 -33.05 -6.80 -46.25
CA PRO A 70 -33.27 -8.10 -46.90
C PRO A 70 -32.00 -8.77 -47.49
N SER A 71 -32.05 -10.11 -47.56
CA SER A 71 -31.26 -10.98 -48.47
C SER A 71 -32.20 -11.47 -49.59
N PRO A 72 -31.78 -11.95 -50.80
CA PRO A 72 -30.81 -13.06 -50.95
C PRO A 72 -29.90 -13.10 -52.23
N ALA A 73 -28.82 -13.89 -52.09
CA ALA A 73 -28.14 -14.80 -53.03
C ALA A 73 -27.74 -14.39 -54.48
N LYS A 74 -26.45 -14.61 -54.81
CA LYS A 74 -26.04 -15.41 -55.99
C LYS A 74 -24.62 -15.97 -55.87
N THR A 75 -24.57 -17.29 -56.09
CA THR A 75 -23.42 -18.19 -56.14
C THR A 75 -22.53 -17.90 -57.36
N THR A 76 -21.21 -17.82 -57.15
CA THR A 76 -20.24 -18.16 -58.19
C THR A 76 -19.17 -19.08 -57.59
N SER A 77 -19.15 -20.28 -58.12
CA SER A 77 -18.25 -21.39 -57.81
C SER A 77 -16.86 -21.11 -58.36
N ARG A 78 -15.84 -21.09 -57.48
CA ARG A 78 -14.43 -21.04 -57.87
C ARG A 78 -13.81 -22.45 -57.76
N PRO A 79 -13.00 -22.93 -58.72
CA PRO A 79 -12.52 -24.30 -58.74
C PRO A 79 -11.61 -24.68 -57.55
N ALA A 80 -11.81 -25.91 -57.07
CA ALA A 80 -11.11 -26.50 -55.94
C ALA A 80 -9.61 -26.70 -56.22
N LYS A 81 -8.76 -26.07 -55.39
CA LYS A 81 -7.37 -26.49 -55.22
C LYS A 81 -7.33 -27.63 -54.20
N LYS A 82 -6.61 -28.69 -54.58
CA LYS A 82 -6.28 -29.91 -53.82
C LYS A 82 -5.92 -29.58 -52.35
N PRO A 83 -6.46 -30.29 -51.34
CA PRO A 83 -6.08 -30.07 -49.95
C PRO A 83 -4.63 -30.52 -49.73
N GLN A 84 -3.78 -29.58 -49.35
CA GLN A 84 -2.47 -29.83 -48.77
C GLN A 84 -2.68 -30.40 -47.35
N PRO A 85 -1.91 -31.41 -46.90
CA PRO A 85 -2.05 -31.95 -45.56
C PRO A 85 -1.83 -30.82 -44.54
N ARG A 86 -2.86 -30.59 -43.73
CA ARG A 86 -2.87 -29.65 -42.62
C ARG A 86 -1.83 -30.11 -41.60
N PRO A 87 -0.87 -29.27 -41.16
CA PRO A 87 -0.07 -29.61 -39.99
C PRO A 87 -1.04 -29.80 -38.83
N THR A 88 -0.90 -30.94 -38.16
CA THR A 88 -1.61 -31.25 -36.93
C THR A 88 -1.51 -30.04 -36.00
N ARG A 89 -2.67 -29.60 -35.47
CA ARG A 89 -2.70 -28.67 -34.34
C ARG A 89 -2.00 -29.41 -33.20
N THR A 90 -0.70 -29.14 -33.06
CA THR A 90 0.01 -29.35 -31.82
C THR A 90 -0.74 -28.54 -30.78
N THR A 91 -1.28 -29.23 -29.78
CA THR A 91 -1.80 -28.62 -28.56
C THR A 91 -0.76 -27.62 -28.10
N ALA A 92 -1.09 -26.33 -28.13
CA ALA A 92 -0.22 -25.31 -27.56
C ALA A 92 -0.13 -25.60 -26.06
N GLU A 93 0.97 -26.21 -25.67
CA GLU A 93 1.34 -26.44 -24.29
C GLU A 93 1.30 -25.09 -23.59
N ALA A 94 0.41 -24.96 -22.59
CA ALA A 94 0.37 -23.80 -21.74
C ALA A 94 1.77 -23.60 -21.14
N PRO A 95 2.29 -22.37 -21.05
CA PRO A 95 3.57 -22.13 -20.42
C PRO A 95 3.58 -22.77 -19.03
N PRO A 96 4.67 -23.47 -18.62
CA PRO A 96 4.73 -24.10 -17.32
C PRO A 96 4.40 -23.06 -16.24
N ALA A 97 3.44 -23.40 -15.38
CA ALA A 97 3.09 -22.58 -14.23
C ALA A 97 4.39 -22.33 -13.44
N GLN A 98 4.82 -21.08 -13.40
CA GLN A 98 6.01 -20.71 -12.63
C GLN A 98 5.77 -21.13 -11.17
N PRO A 99 6.76 -21.74 -10.51
CA PRO A 99 6.62 -22.13 -9.11
C PRO A 99 6.21 -20.91 -8.29
N ALA A 100 5.21 -21.09 -7.41
CA ALA A 100 4.77 -20.02 -6.53
C ALA A 100 5.97 -19.48 -5.73
N PRO A 101 6.06 -18.16 -5.51
CA PRO A 101 7.14 -17.59 -4.71
C PRO A 101 7.15 -18.26 -3.33
N ALA A 102 8.32 -18.79 -2.93
CA ALA A 102 8.47 -19.38 -1.61
C ALA A 102 8.71 -18.29 -0.56
N GLY A 103 7.87 -18.26 0.48
CA GLY A 103 7.99 -17.32 1.60
C GLY A 103 7.13 -16.06 1.45
N THR A 104 6.71 -15.51 2.59
CA THR A 104 5.78 -14.38 2.71
C THR A 104 6.24 -13.14 1.92
N VAL A 105 7.52 -12.78 2.01
CA VAL A 105 8.10 -11.62 1.29
C VAL A 105 7.98 -11.81 -0.23
N ALA A 106 8.39 -12.98 -0.74
CA ALA A 106 8.36 -13.27 -2.16
C ALA A 106 6.92 -13.28 -2.71
N GLN A 107 5.96 -13.76 -1.93
CA GLN A 107 4.53 -13.73 -2.28
C GLN A 107 4.00 -12.30 -2.39
N VAL A 108 4.30 -11.44 -1.42
CA VAL A 108 3.90 -10.02 -1.49
C VAL A 108 4.52 -9.32 -2.71
N ILE A 109 5.79 -9.54 -3.00
CA ILE A 109 6.46 -8.97 -4.19
C ILE A 109 5.75 -9.43 -5.48
N ALA A 110 5.40 -10.71 -5.59
CA ALA A 110 4.70 -11.23 -6.76
C ALA A 110 3.31 -10.59 -6.92
N LEU A 111 2.55 -10.46 -5.84
CA LEU A 111 1.22 -9.82 -5.85
C LEU A 111 1.32 -8.33 -6.25
N VAL A 112 2.29 -7.61 -5.71
CA VAL A 112 2.57 -6.22 -6.13
C VAL A 112 2.87 -6.15 -7.62
N ASN A 113 3.71 -7.06 -8.14
CA ASN A 113 4.06 -7.07 -9.56
C ASN A 113 2.89 -7.44 -10.46
N GLN A 114 1.94 -8.25 -10.00
CA GLN A 114 0.69 -8.50 -10.72
C GLN A 114 -0.15 -7.23 -10.85
N GLU A 115 -0.32 -6.46 -9.76
CA GLU A 115 -1.07 -5.20 -9.80
C GLU A 115 -0.38 -4.13 -10.64
N ARG A 116 0.95 -4.03 -10.54
CA ARG A 116 1.76 -3.10 -11.34
C ARG A 116 1.69 -3.40 -12.82
N ALA A 117 1.69 -4.69 -13.21
CA ALA A 117 1.52 -5.09 -14.60
C ALA A 117 0.16 -4.66 -15.16
N LYS A 118 -0.93 -4.79 -14.37
CA LYS A 118 -2.27 -4.32 -14.76
C LYS A 118 -2.32 -2.80 -14.98
N ALA A 119 -1.50 -2.04 -14.25
CA ALA A 119 -1.39 -0.60 -14.38
C ALA A 119 -0.35 -0.12 -15.42
N GLY A 120 0.34 -1.04 -16.11
CA GLY A 120 1.37 -0.69 -17.09
C GLY A 120 2.72 -0.24 -16.48
N CYS A 121 2.93 -0.44 -15.18
CA CYS A 121 4.21 -0.19 -14.55
C CYS A 121 5.17 -1.38 -14.72
N GLY A 122 6.48 -1.09 -14.77
CA GLY A 122 7.50 -2.13 -14.66
C GLY A 122 7.51 -2.81 -13.28
N PRO A 123 7.97 -4.06 -13.18
CA PRO A 123 8.03 -4.78 -11.92
C PRO A 123 9.03 -4.13 -10.95
N VAL A 124 8.77 -4.28 -9.65
CA VAL A 124 9.76 -4.05 -8.59
C VAL A 124 10.54 -5.32 -8.29
N THR A 125 11.78 -5.16 -7.83
CA THR A 125 12.65 -6.25 -7.37
C THR A 125 12.89 -6.13 -5.86
N GLY A 126 12.91 -7.27 -5.17
CA GLY A 126 13.24 -7.33 -3.74
C GLY A 126 14.60 -6.70 -3.43
N ASN A 127 14.72 -6.01 -2.30
CA ASN A 127 15.97 -5.41 -1.84
C ASN A 127 16.18 -5.63 -0.34
N SER A 128 17.28 -6.29 0.02
CA SER A 128 17.56 -6.67 1.41
C SER A 128 17.73 -5.50 2.38
N GLN A 129 18.14 -4.31 1.90
CA GLN A 129 18.27 -3.12 2.73
C GLN A 129 16.90 -2.54 3.06
N LEU A 130 15.96 -2.58 2.11
CA LEU A 130 14.56 -2.23 2.34
C LEU A 130 13.86 -3.29 3.19
N ASP A 131 14.16 -4.58 3.00
CA ASP A 131 13.64 -5.65 3.87
C ASP A 131 14.06 -5.43 5.33
N ALA A 132 15.33 -5.05 5.56
CA ALA A 132 15.83 -4.76 6.89
C ALA A 132 15.13 -3.56 7.54
N ALA A 133 14.91 -2.46 6.79
CA ALA A 133 14.18 -1.29 7.28
C ALA A 133 12.72 -1.63 7.62
N ALA A 134 12.02 -2.32 6.71
CA ALA A 134 10.63 -2.71 6.88
C ALA A 134 10.46 -3.70 8.05
N GLN A 135 11.36 -4.67 8.19
CA GLN A 135 11.31 -5.66 9.27
C GLN A 135 11.53 -4.99 10.62
N ALA A 136 12.54 -4.12 10.73
CA ALA A 136 12.81 -3.37 11.95
C ALA A 136 11.61 -2.52 12.36
N HIS A 137 10.92 -1.86 11.41
CA HIS A 137 9.73 -1.07 11.71
C HIS A 137 8.53 -1.92 12.17
N SER A 138 8.30 -3.06 11.52
CA SER A 138 7.26 -4.01 11.96
C SER A 138 7.52 -4.55 13.37
N ASP A 139 8.78 -4.87 13.69
CA ASP A 139 9.18 -5.31 15.02
C ASP A 139 9.04 -4.19 16.06
N ASP A 140 9.38 -2.97 15.69
CA ASP A 140 9.29 -1.77 16.53
C ASP A 140 7.84 -1.41 16.87
N MET A 141 6.97 -1.36 15.86
CA MET A 141 5.53 -1.17 16.03
C MET A 141 4.93 -2.21 16.98
N ALA A 142 5.34 -3.48 16.85
CA ALA A 142 4.90 -4.55 17.72
C ALA A 142 5.42 -4.40 19.16
N ALA A 143 6.71 -4.12 19.32
CA ALA A 143 7.36 -4.03 20.62
C ALA A 143 6.87 -2.84 21.45
N ARG A 144 6.62 -1.70 20.80
CA ARG A 144 6.20 -0.45 21.46
C ARG A 144 4.70 -0.16 21.31
N ASN A 145 3.96 -1.08 20.71
CA ASN A 145 2.50 -1.02 20.52
C ASN A 145 2.00 0.31 19.92
N PHE A 146 2.63 0.76 18.84
CA PHE A 146 2.19 1.91 18.06
C PHE A 146 1.94 1.49 16.60
N PHE A 147 1.12 2.24 15.86
CA PHE A 147 0.80 1.94 14.46
C PHE A 147 0.85 3.20 13.60
N GLU A 148 2.06 3.68 13.33
CA GLU A 148 2.33 4.92 12.60
C GLU A 148 3.56 4.78 11.70
N HIS A 149 3.69 5.68 10.72
CA HIS A 149 4.85 5.73 9.82
C HIS A 149 6.10 6.26 10.50
N THR A 150 5.93 7.26 11.38
CA THR A 150 7.02 7.82 12.18
C THR A 150 7.03 7.08 13.50
N ASN A 151 8.21 6.60 13.91
CA ASN A 151 8.31 5.90 15.17
C ASN A 151 8.31 6.90 16.36
N PRO A 152 8.10 6.43 17.61
CA PRO A 152 8.12 7.31 18.80
C PRO A 152 9.41 8.11 19.02
N ASP A 153 10.51 7.76 18.36
CA ASP A 153 11.78 8.51 18.40
C ASP A 153 11.84 9.60 17.32
N GLY A 154 10.75 9.80 16.57
CA GLY A 154 10.65 10.79 15.50
C GLY A 154 11.27 10.36 14.16
N LYS A 155 11.70 9.10 14.01
CA LYS A 155 12.29 8.60 12.76
C LYS A 155 11.20 8.22 11.77
N ASP A 156 11.21 8.89 10.62
CA ASP A 156 10.31 8.60 9.50
C ASP A 156 10.83 7.43 8.64
N PRO A 157 10.08 6.97 7.60
CA PRO A 157 10.55 5.87 6.76
C PRO A 157 11.84 6.19 6.01
N GLY A 158 12.04 7.43 5.57
CA GLY A 158 13.26 7.85 4.87
C GLY A 158 14.50 7.77 5.76
N ASP A 159 14.39 8.16 7.02
CA ASP A 159 15.43 8.00 8.04
C ASP A 159 15.80 6.52 8.23
N ARG A 160 14.78 5.65 8.42
CA ARG A 160 15.00 4.21 8.65
C ARG A 160 15.60 3.52 7.43
N ILE A 161 15.11 3.83 6.23
CA ILE A 161 15.64 3.31 4.96
C ILE A 161 17.10 3.74 4.77
N THR A 162 17.41 5.01 5.07
CA THR A 162 18.79 5.54 5.02
C THR A 162 19.72 4.84 6.01
N ALA A 163 19.23 4.61 7.24
CA ALA A 163 19.95 3.93 8.30
C ALA A 163 20.22 2.45 7.99
N ALA A 164 19.32 1.78 7.28
CA ALA A 164 19.53 0.43 6.72
C ALA A 164 20.53 0.40 5.55
N GLY A 165 21.06 1.55 5.14
CA GLY A 165 22.09 1.69 4.12
C GLY A 165 21.55 1.82 2.70
N TYR A 166 20.23 1.88 2.48
CA TYR A 166 19.66 2.11 1.16
C TYR A 166 19.73 3.61 0.85
N ARG A 167 20.37 3.97 -0.27
CA ARG A 167 20.43 5.36 -0.76
C ARG A 167 19.37 5.52 -1.85
N TRP A 168 18.44 6.44 -1.68
CA TRP A 168 17.20 6.51 -2.48
C TRP A 168 16.97 7.87 -3.13
N SER A 169 16.56 7.91 -4.39
CA SER A 169 16.11 9.14 -5.05
C SER A 169 14.63 9.42 -4.75
N THR A 170 13.86 8.38 -4.43
CA THR A 170 12.47 8.45 -3.95
C THR A 170 12.16 7.19 -3.14
N TYR A 171 11.20 7.30 -2.22
CA TYR A 171 10.71 6.19 -1.40
C TYR A 171 9.22 6.33 -1.09
N GLY A 172 8.61 5.27 -0.59
CA GLY A 172 7.26 5.28 -0.04
C GLY A 172 7.07 4.10 0.92
N GLU A 173 6.09 4.21 1.83
CA GLU A 173 5.81 3.16 2.81
C GLU A 173 4.31 2.87 2.89
N ASN A 174 3.98 1.59 2.95
CA ASN A 174 2.66 1.08 3.32
C ASN A 174 2.76 0.25 4.61
N ILE A 175 1.92 0.54 5.61
CA ILE A 175 1.79 -0.27 6.83
C ILE A 175 0.39 -0.88 6.96
N ALA A 176 0.31 -2.08 7.53
CA ALA A 176 -0.94 -2.78 7.84
C ALA A 176 -0.83 -3.62 9.12
N ARG A 177 -1.97 -3.98 9.73
CA ARG A 177 -2.04 -4.75 10.96
C ARG A 177 -3.27 -5.67 10.94
N GLY A 178 -3.07 -6.94 11.26
CA GLY A 178 -4.14 -7.94 11.46
C GLY A 178 -4.46 -8.81 10.24
N GLN A 179 -3.98 -8.48 9.05
CA GLN A 179 -4.17 -9.31 7.85
C GLN A 179 -3.28 -10.56 7.97
N GLN A 180 -3.89 -11.74 7.86
CA GLN A 180 -3.21 -13.00 8.19
C GLN A 180 -2.35 -13.55 7.05
N THR A 181 -2.60 -13.12 5.81
CA THR A 181 -1.94 -13.64 4.61
C THR A 181 -1.48 -12.52 3.68
N PRO A 182 -0.48 -12.77 2.81
CA PRO A 182 -0.08 -11.87 1.74
C PRO A 182 -1.24 -11.37 0.87
N GLU A 183 -2.17 -12.25 0.53
CA GLU A 183 -3.34 -11.92 -0.28
C GLU A 183 -4.26 -10.95 0.47
N SER A 184 -4.55 -11.24 1.74
CA SER A 184 -5.41 -10.39 2.57
C SER A 184 -4.82 -8.99 2.79
N VAL A 185 -3.50 -8.87 2.99
CA VAL A 185 -2.85 -7.56 3.12
C VAL A 185 -2.79 -6.82 1.80
N MET A 186 -2.55 -7.53 0.69
CA MET A 186 -2.54 -6.93 -0.63
C MET A 186 -3.94 -6.38 -1.00
N ASP A 187 -5.00 -7.15 -0.76
CA ASP A 187 -6.38 -6.70 -0.99
C ASP A 187 -6.69 -5.46 -0.15
N SER A 188 -6.26 -5.44 1.11
CA SER A 188 -6.44 -4.27 1.98
C SER A 188 -5.72 -3.03 1.44
N TRP A 189 -4.49 -3.16 0.95
CA TRP A 189 -3.75 -2.04 0.37
C TRP A 189 -4.35 -1.58 -0.95
N MET A 190 -4.80 -2.48 -1.82
CA MET A 190 -5.36 -2.11 -3.13
C MET A 190 -6.74 -1.45 -3.04
N ASN A 191 -7.50 -1.74 -1.99
CA ASN A 191 -8.78 -1.08 -1.70
C ASN A 191 -8.63 0.28 -1.01
N SER A 192 -7.39 0.68 -0.71
CA SER A 192 -7.06 1.92 -0.01
C SER A 192 -6.36 2.89 -0.97
N PRO A 193 -6.95 4.07 -1.29
CA PRO A 193 -6.48 4.92 -2.37
C PRO A 193 -5.00 5.28 -2.33
N GLY A 194 -4.44 5.67 -1.18
CA GLY A 194 -3.02 6.04 -1.17
C GLY A 194 -2.05 4.90 -0.91
N HIS A 195 -2.48 3.79 -0.28
CA HIS A 195 -1.67 2.56 -0.30
C HIS A 195 -1.51 2.05 -1.73
N ARG A 196 -2.62 2.05 -2.48
CA ARG A 196 -2.65 1.75 -3.91
C ARG A 196 -1.78 2.71 -4.71
N ALA A 197 -1.81 4.02 -4.39
CA ALA A 197 -0.97 5.00 -5.07
C ALA A 197 0.53 4.66 -4.94
N ASN A 198 0.99 4.20 -3.77
CA ASN A 198 2.36 3.73 -3.58
C ASN A 198 2.66 2.48 -4.43
N ILE A 199 1.81 1.45 -4.38
CA ILE A 199 2.00 0.20 -5.13
C ILE A 199 2.09 0.48 -6.64
N LEU A 200 1.24 1.35 -7.16
CA LEU A 200 1.13 1.68 -8.58
C LEU A 200 2.00 2.85 -9.02
N ASN A 201 2.87 3.37 -8.15
CA ASN A 201 3.83 4.39 -8.56
C ASN A 201 4.95 3.76 -9.40
N CYS A 202 4.93 4.00 -10.71
CA CYS A 202 5.91 3.43 -11.64
C CYS A 202 7.35 3.94 -11.42
N ALA A 203 7.55 5.00 -10.62
CA ALA A 203 8.87 5.51 -10.26
C ALA A 203 9.67 4.50 -9.43
N PHE A 204 9.01 3.72 -8.57
CA PHE A 204 9.66 2.72 -7.71
C PHE A 204 10.19 1.52 -8.50
N LYS A 205 11.38 1.06 -8.12
CA LYS A 205 12.08 -0.09 -8.74
C LYS A 205 12.41 -1.19 -7.74
N ASN A 206 12.50 -0.86 -6.47
CA ASN A 206 12.79 -1.79 -5.40
C ASN A 206 11.67 -1.84 -4.35
N LEU A 207 11.58 -3.00 -3.69
CA LEU A 207 10.62 -3.25 -2.64
C LEU A 207 11.29 -4.04 -1.50
N GLY A 208 10.99 -3.66 -0.26
CA GLY A 208 11.26 -4.44 0.93
C GLY A 208 9.96 -4.76 1.68
N VAL A 209 9.89 -5.91 2.32
CA VAL A 209 8.72 -6.35 3.10
C VAL A 209 9.15 -6.90 4.44
N GLY A 210 8.59 -6.33 5.51
CA GLY A 210 8.81 -6.75 6.89
C GLY A 210 7.53 -7.22 7.55
N VAL A 211 7.58 -8.37 8.24
CA VAL A 211 6.41 -8.95 8.91
C VAL A 211 6.76 -9.40 10.31
N HIS A 212 6.12 -8.79 11.31
CA HIS A 212 6.18 -9.26 12.69
C HIS A 212 4.93 -10.06 13.04
N LYS A 213 5.09 -11.34 13.36
CA LYS A 213 4.00 -12.20 13.87
C LYS A 213 4.03 -12.20 15.38
N GLY A 214 2.93 -11.83 16.02
CA GLY A 214 2.86 -11.76 17.48
C GLY A 214 1.50 -11.28 17.97
N SER A 215 1.40 -11.01 19.27
CA SER A 215 0.18 -10.49 19.89
C SER A 215 -0.28 -9.21 19.21
N GLY A 216 -1.58 -9.14 18.91
CA GLY A 216 -2.16 -8.04 18.15
C GLY A 216 -1.63 -7.89 16.71
N GLY A 217 -0.87 -8.85 16.20
CA GLY A 217 -0.36 -8.91 14.83
C GLY A 217 -1.12 -9.90 13.93
N PRO A 218 -0.68 -10.11 12.68
CA PRO A 218 0.62 -9.68 12.14
C PRO A 218 0.71 -8.17 11.89
N TRP A 219 1.93 -7.64 11.98
CA TRP A 219 2.29 -6.27 11.63
C TRP A 219 3.07 -6.29 10.33
N TRP A 220 2.66 -5.47 9.37
CA TRP A 220 3.21 -5.43 8.03
C TRP A 220 3.77 -4.05 7.73
N THR A 221 4.97 -4.04 7.15
CA THR A 221 5.59 -2.87 6.55
C THR A 221 6.04 -3.23 5.14
N GLN A 222 5.79 -2.33 4.20
CA GLN A 222 6.18 -2.45 2.81
C GLN A 222 6.86 -1.14 2.39
N ASP A 223 8.16 -1.21 2.17
CA ASP A 223 9.01 -0.07 1.81
C ASP A 223 9.36 -0.12 0.33
N PHE A 224 9.03 0.95 -0.39
CA PHE A 224 9.38 1.15 -1.79
C PHE A 224 10.58 2.06 -1.92
N GLY A 225 11.38 1.84 -2.95
CA GLY A 225 12.50 2.72 -3.25
C GLY A 225 12.93 2.71 -4.71
N THR A 226 13.61 3.77 -5.09
CA THR A 226 14.48 3.78 -6.28
C THR A 226 15.84 4.29 -5.84
N ARG A 227 16.89 3.55 -6.20
CA ARG A 227 18.25 3.87 -5.76
C ARG A 227 18.71 5.19 -6.38
N MET A 228 19.54 5.95 -5.65
CA MET A 228 20.33 7.05 -6.22
C MET A 228 21.53 6.51 -7.00
#